data_AF-A0A101HW98-F1
#
_entry.id   AF-A0A101HW98-F1
#
_cell.length_a   1.000
_cell.length_b   1.000
_cell.length_c   1.000
_cell.angle_alpha   90.00
_cell.angle_beta   90.00
_cell.angle_gamma   90.00
#
_symmetry.space_group_name_H-M   'P 1'
#
loop_
_entity.id
_entity.type
_entity.pdbx_description
1 polymer ?
#
loop_
_entity_poly.entity_id
_entity_poly.type
_entity_poly.pdbx_seq_one_letter_code
_entity_poly.pdbx_strand_id
1 'polypeptide(L)'
;MMSVKRLLYGLFREQKGTALVLVSAGMVALLGFVALVTDIGVLALNKQKIANALDAAALAGAQELPVSSVQACTTAVNYALLNECNADPPLVSAYNGRPNSKITVSATKEVDFTFAG
;
A
#
# COMPACT_ATOMS: atom_id res chain seq x y z
N MET A 1 50.86 -30.52 -31.94
CA MET A 1 50.62 -29.73 -30.70
C MET A 1 49.85 -28.41 -30.93
N MET A 2 49.75 -27.89 -32.16
CA MET A 2 49.13 -26.58 -32.46
C MET A 2 47.58 -26.62 -32.59
N SER A 3 46.99 -27.77 -32.95
CA SER A 3 45.53 -27.90 -33.18
C SER A 3 44.69 -27.91 -31.91
N VAL A 4 45.20 -28.43 -30.79
CA VAL A 4 44.46 -28.50 -29.51
C VAL A 4 44.29 -27.11 -28.91
N LYS A 5 45.34 -26.27 -28.97
CA LYS A 5 45.26 -24.87 -28.51
C LYS A 5 44.23 -24.06 -29.29
N ARG A 6 44.09 -24.31 -30.60
CA ARG A 6 43.13 -23.61 -31.47
C ARG A 6 41.67 -24.03 -31.20
N LEU A 7 41.44 -25.32 -30.90
CA LEU A 7 40.15 -25.84 -30.45
C LEU A 7 39.73 -25.28 -29.08
N LEU A 8 40.66 -25.26 -28.11
CA LEU A 8 40.40 -24.69 -26.79
C LEU A 8 40.13 -23.17 -26.88
N TYR A 9 40.86 -22.44 -27.72
CA TYR A 9 40.67 -21.00 -27.90
C TYR A 9 39.33 -20.64 -28.58
N GLY A 10 38.79 -21.52 -29.43
CA GLY A 10 37.45 -21.38 -30.02
C GLY A 10 36.35 -21.57 -28.97
N LEU A 11 36.46 -22.63 -28.16
CA LEU A 11 35.48 -22.95 -27.11
C LEU A 11 35.36 -21.85 -26.04
N PHE A 12 36.50 -21.30 -25.59
CA PHE A 12 36.52 -20.18 -24.62
C PHE A 12 36.06 -18.84 -25.22
N ARG A 13 36.04 -18.70 -26.54
CA ARG A 13 35.60 -17.48 -27.23
C ARG A 13 34.10 -17.47 -27.53
N GLU A 14 33.45 -18.63 -27.57
CA GLU A 14 32.02 -18.77 -27.85
C GLU A 14 31.09 -18.53 -26.65
N GLN A 15 31.60 -18.59 -25.40
CA GLN A 15 30.77 -18.34 -24.21
C GLN A 15 30.59 -16.85 -23.84
N LYS A 16 31.07 -15.92 -24.66
CA LYS A 16 30.98 -14.47 -24.38
C LYS A 16 29.56 -13.91 -24.49
N GLY A 17 28.61 -14.63 -25.11
CA GLY A 17 27.21 -14.19 -25.26
C GLY A 17 26.26 -14.72 -24.18
N THR A 18 26.55 -15.86 -23.56
CA THR A 18 25.64 -16.53 -22.61
C THR A 18 25.45 -15.72 -21.33
N ALA A 19 26.50 -15.08 -20.84
CA ALA A 19 26.43 -14.21 -19.66
C ALA A 19 25.46 -13.04 -19.90
N LEU A 20 25.46 -12.45 -21.10
CA LEU A 20 24.56 -11.36 -21.45
C LEU A 20 23.09 -11.81 -21.43
N VAL A 21 22.80 -13.01 -21.97
CA VAL A 21 21.45 -13.59 -21.96
C VAL A 21 20.99 -13.83 -20.52
N LEU A 22 21.81 -14.46 -19.69
CA LEU A 22 21.46 -14.76 -18.30
C LEU A 22 21.24 -13.48 -17.48
N VAL A 23 22.10 -12.47 -17.65
CA VAL A 23 21.95 -11.17 -16.98
C VAL A 23 20.69 -10.45 -17.46
N SER A 24 20.39 -10.46 -18.75
CA SER A 24 19.18 -9.82 -19.28
C SER A 24 17.90 -10.49 -18.76
N ALA A 25 17.86 -11.82 -18.71
CA ALA A 25 16.75 -12.57 -18.13
C ALA A 25 16.59 -12.29 -16.62
N GLY A 26 17.71 -12.25 -15.89
CA GLY A 26 17.73 -11.89 -14.48
C GLY A 26 17.24 -10.46 -14.22
N MET A 27 17.64 -9.50 -15.06
CA MET A 27 17.17 -8.11 -14.97
C MET A 27 15.66 -8.00 -15.18
N VAL A 28 15.11 -8.71 -16.18
CA VAL A 28 13.65 -8.75 -16.40
C VAL A 28 12.92 -9.32 -15.19
N ALA A 29 13.43 -10.41 -14.61
CA ALA A 29 12.85 -10.99 -13.39
C ALA A 29 12.88 -10.02 -12.21
N LEU A 30 14.01 -9.32 -12.00
CA LEU A 30 14.14 -8.31 -10.94
C LEU A 30 13.17 -7.14 -11.13
N LEU A 31 13.01 -6.64 -12.35
CA LEU A 31 12.03 -5.59 -12.66
C LEU A 31 10.60 -6.06 -12.40
N GLY A 32 10.27 -7.32 -12.71
CA GLY A 32 8.98 -7.92 -12.37
C GLY A 32 8.73 -7.94 -10.85
N PHE A 33 9.73 -8.27 -10.05
CA PHE A 33 9.60 -8.19 -8.59
C PHE A 33 9.44 -6.75 -8.08
N VAL A 34 10.15 -5.79 -8.66
CA VAL A 34 10.01 -4.37 -8.30
C VAL A 34 8.59 -3.88 -8.60
N ALA A 35 8.00 -4.26 -9.73
CA ALA A 35 6.62 -3.91 -10.07
C ALA A 35 5.64 -4.44 -9.00
N LEU A 36 5.75 -5.73 -8.65
CA LEU A 36 4.91 -6.36 -7.61
C LEU A 36 5.05 -5.69 -6.24
N VAL A 37 6.29 -5.43 -5.81
CA VAL A 37 6.56 -4.79 -4.51
C VAL A 37 6.03 -3.37 -4.49
N THR A 38 6.13 -2.63 -5.60
CA THR A 38 5.64 -1.26 -5.70
C THR A 38 4.12 -1.21 -5.52
N ASP A 39 3.38 -2.08 -6.20
CA ASP A 39 1.92 -2.14 -6.08
C ASP A 39 1.46 -2.50 -4.65
N ILE A 40 2.06 -3.52 -4.05
CA ILE A 40 1.77 -3.90 -2.66
C ILE A 40 2.14 -2.76 -1.71
N GLY A 41 3.25 -2.07 -1.97
CA GLY A 41 3.70 -0.91 -1.19
C GLY A 41 2.68 0.22 -1.19
N VAL A 42 2.15 0.58 -2.36
CA VAL A 42 1.12 1.61 -2.49
C VAL A 42 -0.15 1.21 -1.73
N LEU A 43 -0.59 -0.04 -1.81
CA LEU A 43 -1.74 -0.53 -1.05
C LEU A 43 -1.51 -0.46 0.45
N ALA A 44 -0.36 -0.92 0.93
CA ALA A 44 -0.01 -0.91 2.35
C ALA A 44 0.05 0.50 2.92
N LEU A 45 0.67 1.43 2.19
CA LEU A 45 0.76 2.85 2.59
C LEU A 45 -0.62 3.50 2.63
N ASN A 46 -1.47 3.29 1.63
CA ASN A 46 -2.84 3.83 1.64
C ASN A 46 -3.67 3.27 2.79
N LYS A 47 -3.57 1.96 3.06
CA LYS A 47 -4.24 1.32 4.20
C LYS A 47 -3.81 1.94 5.53
N GLN A 48 -2.50 2.15 5.73
CA GLN A 48 -1.98 2.78 6.95
C GLN A 48 -2.46 4.22 7.10
N LYS A 49 -2.45 5.01 6.03
CA LYS A 49 -2.95 6.40 6.07
C LYS A 49 -4.41 6.49 6.50
N ILE A 50 -5.27 5.66 5.91
CA ILE A 50 -6.71 5.63 6.26
C ILE A 50 -6.90 5.14 7.70
N ALA A 51 -6.20 4.07 8.12
CA ALA A 51 -6.31 3.56 9.47
C ALA A 51 -5.94 4.62 10.52
N ASN A 52 -4.82 5.33 10.31
CA ASN A 52 -4.41 6.41 11.19
C ASN A 52 -5.43 7.55 11.23
N ALA A 53 -6.01 7.91 10.08
CA ALA A 53 -7.06 8.93 10.01
C ALA A 53 -8.34 8.51 10.77
N LEU A 54 -8.76 7.24 10.63
CA LEU A 54 -9.91 6.68 11.33
C LEU A 54 -9.69 6.60 12.83
N ASP A 55 -8.49 6.22 13.28
CA ASP A 55 -8.14 6.17 14.70
C ASP A 55 -8.17 7.58 15.32
N ALA A 56 -7.61 8.57 14.63
CA ALA A 56 -7.67 9.97 15.04
C ALA A 56 -9.12 10.49 15.11
N ALA A 57 -9.93 10.17 14.10
CA ALA A 57 -11.35 10.52 14.06
C ALA A 57 -12.16 9.87 15.19
N ALA A 58 -11.95 8.57 15.43
CA ALA A 58 -12.62 7.85 16.49
C ALA A 58 -12.24 8.40 17.86
N LEU A 59 -10.96 8.72 18.09
CA LEU A 59 -10.48 9.31 19.33
C LEU A 59 -11.05 10.72 19.56
N ALA A 60 -11.12 11.54 18.52
CA ALA A 60 -11.68 12.88 18.60
C ALA A 60 -13.19 12.85 18.86
N GLY A 61 -13.94 12.00 18.15
CA GLY A 61 -15.37 11.85 18.39
C GLY A 61 -15.69 11.19 19.74
N ALA A 62 -14.86 10.26 20.22
CA ALA A 62 -15.04 9.63 21.53
C ALA A 62 -14.95 10.65 22.69
N GLN A 63 -14.14 11.70 22.55
CA GLN A 63 -14.03 12.77 23.56
C GLN A 63 -15.30 13.61 23.69
N GLU A 64 -16.01 13.82 22.58
CA GLU A 64 -17.25 14.60 22.53
C GLU A 64 -18.50 13.76 22.88
N LEU A 65 -18.35 12.44 22.91
CA LEU A 65 -19.43 11.49 23.14
C LEU A 65 -20.19 11.70 24.47
N PRO A 66 -19.54 12.06 25.61
CA PRO A 66 -20.25 12.37 26.86
C PRO A 66 -21.15 13.61 26.77
N VAL A 67 -20.81 14.57 25.90
CA VAL A 67 -21.54 15.84 25.74
C VAL A 67 -22.70 15.66 24.78
N SER A 68 -22.43 15.14 23.58
CA SER A 68 -23.45 14.95 22.54
C SER A 68 -22.98 13.96 21.48
N SER A 69 -23.83 12.98 21.17
CA SER A 69 -23.57 12.04 20.06
C SER A 69 -23.50 12.74 18.70
N VAL A 70 -24.27 13.82 18.50
CA VAL A 70 -24.25 14.61 17.26
C VAL A 70 -22.93 15.37 17.13
N GLN A 71 -22.45 15.95 18.23
CA GLN A 71 -21.15 16.63 18.26
C GLN A 71 -20.01 15.64 18.05
N ALA A 72 -20.08 14.47 18.67
CA ALA A 72 -19.14 13.37 18.46
C ALA A 72 -19.02 12.95 16.99
N CYS A 73 -20.16 12.79 16.30
CA CYS A 73 -20.15 12.48 14.87
C CYS A 73 -19.51 13.60 14.05
N THR A 74 -19.87 14.85 14.33
CA THR A 74 -19.35 16.02 13.60
C THR A 74 -17.83 16.16 13.78
N THR A 75 -17.35 16.03 15.02
CA THR A 75 -15.92 16.10 15.35
C THR A 75 -15.14 14.95 14.72
N ALA A 76 -15.68 13.72 14.74
CA ALA A 76 -15.04 12.58 14.08
C ALA A 76 -14.90 12.79 12.57
N VAL A 77 -15.94 13.28 11.89
CA VAL A 77 -15.87 13.61 10.45
C VAL A 77 -14.81 14.68 10.19
N ASN A 78 -14.80 15.76 10.97
CA ASN A 78 -13.81 16.83 10.82
C ASN A 78 -12.37 16.32 10.96
N TYR A 79 -12.11 15.48 11.96
CA TYR A 79 -10.78 14.91 12.16
C TYR A 79 -10.40 13.92 11.05
N ALA A 80 -11.33 13.14 10.52
CA ALA A 80 -11.05 12.29 9.38
C ALA A 80 -10.66 13.11 8.14
N LEU A 81 -11.37 14.21 7.85
CA LEU A 81 -11.08 15.11 6.74
C LEU A 81 -9.72 15.82 6.91
N LEU A 82 -9.38 16.25 8.13
CA LEU A 82 -8.08 16.85 8.44
C LEU A 82 -6.91 15.88 8.24
N ASN A 83 -7.15 14.57 8.35
CA ASN A 83 -6.15 13.53 8.11
C ASN A 83 -6.20 12.97 6.68
N GLU A 84 -6.68 13.77 5.73
CA GLU A 84 -6.72 13.45 4.29
C GLU A 84 -7.52 12.18 3.97
N CYS A 85 -8.49 11.83 4.81
CA CYS A 85 -9.47 10.78 4.51
C CYS A 85 -10.50 11.33 3.51
N ASN A 86 -10.06 11.63 2.29
CA ASN A 86 -10.92 11.95 1.14
C ASN A 86 -11.50 10.69 0.47
N ALA A 87 -11.38 9.55 1.14
CA ALA A 87 -12.19 8.36 0.89
C ALA A 87 -13.69 8.75 0.93
N ASP A 88 -14.56 7.95 0.30
CA ASP A 88 -16.01 8.09 0.45
C ASP A 88 -16.33 8.44 1.91
N PRO A 89 -17.15 9.49 2.15
CA PRO A 89 -17.16 10.19 3.43
C PRO A 89 -17.27 9.20 4.58
N PRO A 90 -16.41 9.32 5.60
CA PRO A 90 -16.31 8.33 6.66
C PRO A 90 -17.67 8.11 7.29
N LEU A 91 -18.13 6.87 7.26
CA LEU A 91 -19.35 6.44 7.92
C LEU A 91 -19.11 6.50 9.43
N VAL A 92 -19.78 7.43 10.09
CA VAL A 92 -19.71 7.60 11.55
C VAL A 92 -21.04 7.19 12.16
N SER A 93 -20.99 6.28 13.14
CA SER A 93 -22.16 5.88 13.93
C SER A 93 -21.83 5.91 15.42
N ALA A 94 -22.69 6.59 16.18
CA ALA A 94 -22.59 6.73 17.63
C ALA A 94 -23.75 6.00 18.32
N TYR A 95 -23.85 4.68 18.17
CA TYR A 95 -24.87 3.89 18.87
C TYR A 95 -24.51 2.40 18.96
N ASN A 96 -24.67 1.81 20.15
CA ASN A 96 -24.51 0.36 20.37
C ASN A 96 -25.51 -0.17 21.43
N GLY A 97 -26.78 0.28 21.35
CA GLY A 97 -27.82 -0.10 22.32
C GLY A 97 -27.79 0.67 23.65
N ARG A 98 -26.82 1.59 23.83
CA ARG A 98 -26.77 2.58 24.90
C ARG A 98 -26.42 3.95 24.31
N PRO A 99 -27.05 5.05 24.74
CA PRO A 99 -26.67 6.38 24.31
C PRO A 99 -25.24 6.69 24.76
N ASN A 100 -24.49 7.40 23.91
CA ASN A 100 -23.17 7.96 24.23
C ASN A 100 -22.10 6.94 24.68
N SER A 101 -22.19 5.67 24.28
CA SER A 101 -21.30 4.61 24.78
C SER A 101 -20.28 4.08 23.77
N LYS A 102 -20.50 4.28 22.47
CA LYS A 102 -19.63 3.80 21.40
C LYS A 102 -19.72 4.74 20.21
N ILE A 103 -18.56 5.06 19.63
CA ILE A 103 -18.46 5.65 18.29
C ILE A 103 -17.75 4.65 17.37
N THR A 104 -18.17 4.58 16.12
CA THR A 104 -17.57 3.75 15.08
C THR A 104 -17.35 4.62 13.86
N VAL A 105 -16.13 4.62 13.33
CA VAL A 105 -15.75 5.36 12.14
C VAL A 105 -15.25 4.34 11.12
N SER A 106 -15.77 4.38 9.89
CA SER A 106 -15.38 3.48 8.81
C SER A 106 -15.23 4.25 7.51
N ALA A 107 -14.23 3.92 6.69
CA ALA A 107 -14.03 4.54 5.40
C ALA A 107 -13.59 3.49 4.38
N THR A 108 -13.96 3.71 3.12
CA THR A 108 -13.57 2.85 2.00
C THR A 108 -12.85 3.70 0.96
N LYS A 109 -11.69 3.23 0.49
CA LYS A 109 -10.90 3.91 -0.54
C LYS A 109 -10.51 2.91 -1.62
N GLU A 110 -10.81 3.26 -2.86
CA GLU A 110 -10.25 2.56 -4.02
C GLU A 110 -8.79 2.98 -4.22
N VAL A 111 -7.94 2.00 -4.50
CA VAL A 111 -6.50 2.20 -4.69
C VAL A 111 -6.15 1.71 -6.08
N ASP A 112 -5.75 2.64 -6.93
CA ASP A 112 -5.23 2.32 -8.26
C ASP A 112 -3.82 1.74 -8.15
N PHE A 113 -3.63 0.55 -8.74
CA PHE A 113 -2.31 -0.06 -8.85
C PHE A 113 -1.55 0.52 -10.04
N THR A 114 -0.23 0.63 -9.89
CA THR A 114 0.62 1.23 -10.93
C THR A 114 1.01 0.22 -12.00
N PHE A 115 1.27 -1.04 -11.63
CA PHE A 115 1.69 -2.09 -12.56
C PHE A 115 0.70 -3.26 -12.71
N ALA A 116 -0.14 -3.51 -11.70
CA ALA A 116 -1.16 -4.56 -11.67
C ALA A 116 -2.58 -4.08 -12.03
N GLY A 117 -2.72 -2.84 -12.48
CA GLY A 117 -4.00 -2.20 -12.88
C GLY A 117 -4.40 -2.46 -14.33
#